data_AF-A0A8K2A269-F1
#
_entry.id   AF-A0A8K2A269-F1
#
_cell.length_a   1.000
_cell.length_b   1.000
_cell.length_c   1.000
_cell.angle_alpha   90.00
_cell.angle_beta   90.00
_cell.angle_gamma   90.00
#
_symmetry.space_group_name_H-M   'P 1'
#
loop_
_entity.id
_entity.type
_entity.pdbx_description
1 polymer ?
#
loop_
_entity_poly.entity_id
_entity_poly.type
_entity_poly.pdbx_seq_one_letter_code
_entity_poly.pdbx_strand_id
1 'polypeptide(L)'
;MIYIYWAKGTDLYKVGYTSKSDVAIRRQQWETGCPFPLVLMGHINGGRADESRLHKRLKREGKWVEQAAGQEWFKLTQTDVEQILGYRSNPATETANMIQDMGERIVKRQLKNMSKRKGIHGIAASFIKGFL
;
A
#
# COMPACT_ATOMS: atom_id res chain seq x y z
N MET A 1 -4.60 -4.29 12.61
CA MET A 1 -3.42 -3.55 13.07
C MET A 1 -2.25 -3.90 12.18
N ILE A 2 -1.48 -2.90 11.76
CA ILE A 2 -0.24 -3.09 11.01
C ILE A 2 0.91 -2.96 11.99
N TYR A 3 1.89 -3.85 11.90
CA TYR A 3 3.01 -3.89 12.82
C TYR A 3 4.33 -3.98 12.05
N ILE A 4 5.39 -3.48 12.68
CA ILE A 4 6.74 -3.43 12.10
C ILE A 4 7.69 -4.14 13.04
N TYR A 5 8.32 -5.22 12.56
CA TYR A 5 9.42 -5.87 13.24
C TYR A 5 10.74 -5.53 12.56
N TRP A 6 11.77 -5.31 13.37
CA TRP A 6 13.14 -5.19 12.92
C TRP A 6 13.89 -6.50 13.18
N ALA A 7 14.60 -7.00 12.17
CA ALA A 7 15.58 -8.07 12.35
C ALA A 7 16.86 -7.48 12.94
N LYS A 8 17.05 -7.65 14.25
CA LYS A 8 18.10 -6.99 15.03
C LYS A 8 19.49 -7.25 14.42
N GLY A 9 20.25 -6.18 14.20
CA GLY A 9 21.59 -6.23 13.62
C GLY A 9 21.61 -6.20 12.08
N THR A 10 20.46 -5.97 11.43
CA THR A 10 20.35 -5.82 9.97
C THR A 10 19.64 -4.53 9.57
N ASP A 11 19.55 -4.23 8.28
CA ASP A 11 18.71 -3.18 7.71
C ASP A 11 17.30 -3.69 7.33
N LEU A 12 16.94 -4.92 7.74
CA LEU A 12 15.73 -5.59 7.29
C LEU A 12 14.57 -5.47 8.30
N TYR A 13 13.42 -5.14 7.75
CA TYR A 13 12.17 -4.96 8.48
C TYR A 13 11.06 -5.80 7.86
N LYS A 14 10.22 -6.32 8.74
CA LYS A 14 9.01 -7.05 8.38
C LYS A 14 7.80 -6.17 8.69
N VAL A 15 6.98 -5.95 7.68
CA VAL A 15 5.73 -5.19 7.81
C VAL A 15 4.58 -6.15 7.56
N GLY A 16 3.67 -6.28 8.52
CA GLY A 16 2.54 -7.20 8.38
C GLY A 16 1.26 -6.68 9.00
N TYR A 17 0.15 -7.31 8.62
CA TYR A 17 -1.17 -7.07 9.17
C TYR A 17 -1.64 -8.23 10.06
N THR A 18 -2.25 -7.90 11.19
CA THR A 18 -3.02 -8.84 12.01
C THR A 18 -4.40 -8.29 12.32
N SER A 19 -5.41 -9.15 12.22
CA SER A 19 -6.80 -8.87 12.66
C SER A 19 -7.00 -9.10 14.15
N LYS A 20 -6.14 -9.91 14.78
CA LYS A 20 -6.18 -10.23 16.22
C LYS A 20 -5.13 -9.42 16.97
N SER A 21 -5.35 -9.22 18.27
CA SER A 21 -4.39 -8.64 19.23
C SER A 21 -3.08 -9.45 19.37
N ASP A 22 -2.96 -10.59 18.69
CA ASP A 22 -1.91 -11.57 18.91
C ASP A 22 -0.67 -11.36 18.04
N VAL A 23 -0.06 -10.19 18.21
CA VAL A 23 1.24 -9.85 17.62
C VAL A 23 2.34 -10.80 18.08
N ALA A 24 2.24 -11.31 19.32
CA ALA A 24 3.20 -12.26 19.88
C ALA A 24 3.21 -13.62 19.15
N ILE A 25 2.05 -14.17 18.79
CA ILE A 25 1.98 -15.42 18.01
C ILE A 25 2.59 -15.22 16.62
N ARG A 26 2.32 -14.07 15.99
CA ARG A 26 2.91 -13.74 14.68
C ARG A 26 4.43 -13.63 14.74
N ARG A 27 4.98 -13.11 15.84
CA ARG A 27 6.43 -13.07 16.07
C ARG A 27 7.03 -14.48 16.04
N GLN A 28 6.45 -15.42 16.80
CA GLN A 28 6.96 -16.80 16.88
C GLN A 28 7.01 -17.48 15.51
N GLN A 29 5.97 -17.28 14.69
CA GLN A 29 5.93 -17.82 13.32
C GLN A 29 7.03 -17.28 12.40
N TRP A 30 7.49 -16.05 12.65
CA TRP A 30 8.50 -15.40 11.82
C TRP A 30 9.92 -15.67 12.31
N GLU A 31 10.10 -15.83 13.62
CA GLU A 31 11.39 -16.26 14.19
C GLU A 31 11.81 -17.64 13.67
N THR A 32 10.87 -18.51 13.27
CA THR A 32 11.19 -19.82 12.70
C THR A 32 11.92 -19.73 11.34
N GLY A 33 11.76 -18.61 10.62
CA GLY A 33 12.37 -18.38 9.30
C GLY A 33 13.40 -17.26 9.26
N CYS A 34 13.68 -16.61 10.40
CA CYS A 34 14.63 -15.51 10.49
C CYS A 34 15.78 -15.87 11.43
N PRO A 35 17.03 -15.90 10.96
CA PRO A 35 18.18 -16.22 11.82
C PRO A 35 18.48 -15.08 12.83
N PHE A 36 17.83 -13.93 12.69
CA PHE A 36 18.03 -12.76 13.55
C PHE A 36 16.86 -12.58 14.53
N PRO A 37 17.11 -12.15 15.78
CA PRO A 37 16.04 -11.81 16.71
C PRO A 37 15.12 -10.72 16.17
N LEU A 38 13.81 -10.91 16.32
CA LEU A 38 12.82 -9.93 15.88
C LEU A 38 12.43 -8.98 17.02
N VAL A 39 12.59 -7.68 16.80
CA VAL A 39 12.22 -6.62 17.74
C VAL A 39 11.02 -5.86 17.21
N LEU A 40 9.94 -5.79 17.99
CA LEU A 40 8.76 -5.00 17.61
C LEU A 40 9.13 -3.51 17.73
N MET A 41 9.13 -2.81 16.60
CA MET A 41 9.40 -1.37 16.58
C MET A 41 8.16 -0.56 16.90
N GLY A 42 6.99 -1.08 16.54
CA GLY A 42 5.72 -0.43 16.82
C GLY A 42 4.60 -0.97 15.95
N HIS A 43 3.44 -0.34 16.09
CA HIS A 43 2.25 -0.67 15.31
C HIS A 43 1.39 0.55 15.05
N ILE A 44 0.61 0.49 13.98
CA ILE A 44 -0.40 1.48 13.63
C ILE A 44 -1.76 0.82 13.43
N ASN A 45 -2.80 1.59 13.68
CA ASN A 45 -4.15 1.19 13.30
C ASN A 45 -4.23 1.06 11.77
N GLY A 46 -4.94 0.04 11.29
CA GLY A 46 -4.97 -0.25 9.86
C GLY A 46 -5.45 -1.66 9.56
N GLY A 47 -6.08 -1.79 8.41
CA GLY A 47 -6.58 -3.04 7.85
C GLY A 47 -5.60 -3.70 6.89
N ARG A 48 -6.00 -4.86 6.36
CA ARG A 48 -5.25 -5.56 5.31
C ARG A 48 -5.06 -4.72 4.05
N ALA A 49 -6.02 -3.86 3.71
CA ALA A 49 -5.92 -2.97 2.56
C ALA A 49 -4.84 -1.88 2.75
N ASP A 50 -4.70 -1.37 3.97
CA ASP A 50 -3.67 -0.38 4.33
C ASP A 50 -2.27 -0.98 4.23
N GLU A 51 -2.09 -2.22 4.71
CA GLU A 51 -0.84 -2.96 4.60
C GLU A 51 -0.46 -3.23 3.13
N SER A 52 -1.41 -3.68 2.32
CA SER A 52 -1.18 -3.87 0.88
C SER A 52 -0.78 -2.57 0.17
N ARG A 53 -1.38 -1.43 0.54
CA ARG A 53 -0.99 -0.12 0.01
C ARG A 53 0.43 0.26 0.42
N LEU A 54 0.77 0.04 1.68
CA LEU A 54 2.10 0.31 2.21
C LEU A 54 3.16 -0.56 1.51
N HIS A 55 2.92 -1.86 1.35
CA HIS A 55 3.81 -2.76 0.61
C HIS A 55 4.02 -2.30 -0.83
N LYS A 56 2.95 -1.92 -1.55
CA LYS A 56 3.06 -1.39 -2.91
C LYS A 56 3.90 -0.12 -2.97
N ARG A 57 3.75 0.78 -1.99
CA ARG A 57 4.57 1.99 -1.88
C ARG A 57 6.04 1.63 -1.68
N LEU A 58 6.36 0.80 -0.69
CA LEU A 58 7.73 0.39 -0.38
C LEU A 58 8.41 -0.34 -1.54
N LYS A 59 7.67 -1.20 -2.26
CA LYS A 59 8.15 -1.84 -3.49
C LYS A 59 8.47 -0.83 -4.58
N ARG A 60 7.60 0.16 -4.80
CA ARG A 60 7.82 1.24 -5.77
C ARG A 60 9.05 2.08 -5.42
N GLU A 61 9.32 2.26 -4.14
CA GLU A 61 10.50 2.96 -3.62
C GLU A 61 11.78 2.10 -3.68
N GLY A 62 11.72 0.87 -4.21
CA GLY A 62 12.88 -0.02 -4.31
C GLY A 62 13.34 -0.60 -2.97
N LYS A 63 12.53 -0.49 -1.91
CA LYS A 63 12.88 -0.95 -0.56
C LYS A 63 12.62 -2.42 -0.33
N TRP A 64 11.98 -3.11 -1.27
CA TRP A 64 11.64 -4.52 -1.13
C TRP A 64 12.85 -5.41 -1.40
N VAL A 65 13.01 -6.44 -0.57
CA VAL A 65 14.02 -7.48 -0.72
C VAL A 65 13.32 -8.81 -0.91
N GLU A 66 13.63 -9.46 -2.03
CA GLU A 66 13.24 -10.85 -2.26
C GLU A 66 14.11 -11.75 -1.38
N GLN A 67 13.49 -12.50 -0.46
CA GLN A 67 14.16 -13.56 0.27
C GLN A 67 13.57 -14.93 -0.06
N ALA A 68 14.41 -15.95 0.11
CA ALA A 68 14.02 -17.35 0.03
C ALA A 68 12.83 -17.64 0.97
N ALA A 69 11.93 -18.53 0.55
CA ALA A 69 10.66 -18.88 1.21
C ALA A 69 9.48 -17.89 1.05
N GLY A 70 9.53 -16.98 0.07
CA GLY A 70 8.36 -16.16 -0.33
C GLY A 70 7.91 -15.15 0.72
N GLN A 71 8.78 -14.83 1.67
CA GLN A 71 8.54 -13.85 2.71
C GLN A 71 9.00 -12.47 2.25
N GLU A 72 8.11 -11.48 2.31
CA GLU A 72 8.45 -10.11 1.92
C GLU A 72 9.16 -9.38 3.06
N TRP A 73 10.38 -8.91 2.81
CA TRP A 73 11.17 -8.08 3.72
C TRP A 73 11.46 -6.72 3.06
N PHE A 74 11.71 -5.71 3.88
CA PHE A 74 11.97 -4.35 3.41
C PHE A 74 13.24 -3.79 4.04
N LYS A 75 14.09 -3.15 3.23
CA LYS A 75 15.21 -2.33 3.69
C LYS A 75 14.68 -0.95 4.03
N LEU A 76 14.55 -0.68 5.33
CA LEU A 76 14.01 0.58 5.82
C LEU A 76 15.09 1.33 6.61
N THR A 77 15.12 2.64 6.44
CA THR A 77 15.85 3.54 7.33
C THR A 77 15.04 3.81 8.60
N GLN A 78 15.69 4.33 9.64
CA GLN A 78 15.00 4.79 10.84
C GLN A 78 13.90 5.82 10.50
N THR A 79 14.20 6.76 9.59
CA THR A 79 13.24 7.76 9.08
C THR A 79 12.03 7.11 8.41
N ASP A 80 12.21 6.02 7.67
CA ASP A 80 11.08 5.30 7.04
C ASP A 80 10.16 4.68 8.08
N VAL A 81 10.75 4.07 9.11
CA VAL A 81 10.00 3.46 10.21
C VAL A 81 9.21 4.53 10.95
N GLU A 82 9.85 5.65 11.29
CA GLU A 82 9.21 6.80 11.93
C GLU A 82 8.11 7.40 11.06
N GLN A 83 8.30 7.50 9.74
CA GLN A 83 7.26 7.96 8.82
C GLN A 83 6.08 7.00 8.78
N ILE A 84 6.30 5.68 8.79
CA ILE A 84 5.20 4.70 8.80
C ILE A 84 4.45 4.76 10.13
N LEU A 85 5.16 4.77 11.25
CA LEU A 85 4.57 4.81 12.59
C LEU A 85 3.90 6.16 12.88
N GLY A 86 4.51 7.25 12.40
CA GLY A 86 4.03 8.63 12.54
C GLY A 86 2.92 9.02 11.57
N TYR A 87 2.67 8.24 10.51
CA TYR A 87 1.68 8.53 9.47
C TYR A 87 0.24 8.68 10.00
N ARG A 88 -0.04 8.30 11.26
CA ARG A 88 -1.36 8.46 11.90
C ARG A 88 -1.44 9.52 12.99
N SER A 89 -0.36 10.25 13.27
CA SER A 89 -0.39 11.34 14.25
C SER A 89 -0.85 12.67 13.65
N ASN A 90 -1.02 12.75 12.32
CA ASN A 90 -1.38 14.00 11.63
C ASN A 90 -2.74 13.87 10.92
N PRO A 91 -3.84 14.34 11.53
CA PRO A 91 -5.19 14.22 10.96
C PRO A 91 -5.33 14.93 9.59
N ALA A 92 -4.46 15.91 9.29
CA ALA A 92 -4.45 16.60 8.01
C ALA A 92 -4.09 15.68 6.82
N THR A 93 -3.24 14.68 7.04
CA THR A 93 -2.79 13.76 5.98
C THR A 93 -3.84 12.70 5.65
N GLU A 94 -4.70 12.35 6.61
CA GLU A 94 -5.81 11.41 6.42
C GLU A 94 -6.89 12.03 5.53
N THR A 95 -7.21 13.31 5.72
CA THR A 95 -8.15 14.05 4.86
C THR A 95 -7.62 14.20 3.43
N ALA A 96 -6.33 14.53 3.26
CA ALA A 96 -5.71 14.68 1.94
C ALA A 96 -5.71 13.37 1.13
N ASN A 97 -5.34 12.25 1.76
CA ASN A 97 -5.35 10.94 1.12
C ASN A 97 -6.78 10.46 0.81
N MET A 98 -7.76 10.76 1.66
CA MET A 98 -9.17 10.44 1.41
C MET A 98 -9.73 11.24 0.23
N ILE A 99 -9.42 12.54 0.15
CA ILE A 99 -9.79 13.40 -0.98
C ILE A 99 -9.17 12.89 -2.29
N GLN A 100 -7.91 12.47 -2.26
CA GLN A 100 -7.23 11.94 -3.45
C GLN A 100 -7.84 10.61 -3.94
N ASP A 101 -8.13 9.66 -3.05
CA ASP A 101 -8.78 8.39 -3.40
C ASP A 101 -10.22 8.62 -3.91
N MET A 102 -10.96 9.56 -3.31
CA MET A 102 -12.28 9.95 -3.81
C MET A 102 -12.19 10.57 -5.21
N GLY A 103 -11.21 11.45 -5.46
CA GLY A 103 -10.96 12.04 -6.78
C GLY A 103 -10.69 10.99 -7.85
N GLU A 104 -9.80 10.02 -7.57
CA GLU A 104 -9.51 8.94 -8.53
C GLU A 104 -10.73 8.08 -8.85
N ARG A 105 -11.57 7.78 -7.85
CA ARG A 105 -12.81 7.00 -8.06
C ARG A 105 -13.82 7.76 -8.92
N ILE A 106 -13.95 9.07 -8.71
CA ILE A 106 -14.84 9.93 -9.51
C ILE A 106 -14.36 9.93 -10.96
N VAL A 107 -13.07 10.17 -11.21
CA VAL A 107 -12.48 10.20 -12.55
C VAL A 107 -12.65 8.85 -13.26
N LYS A 108 -12.34 7.73 -12.58
CA LYS A 108 -12.54 6.39 -13.13
C LYS A 108 -14.01 6.11 -13.49
N ARG A 109 -14.95 6.59 -12.66
CA ARG A 109 -16.40 6.43 -12.91
C ARG A 109 -16.87 7.26 -14.09
N GLN A 110 -16.38 8.49 -14.23
CA GLN A 110 -16.68 9.35 -15.39
C GLN A 110 -16.14 8.75 -16.70
N LEU A 111 -14.88 8.29 -16.72
CA LEU A 111 -14.28 7.64 -17.89
C LEU A 111 -15.07 6.38 -18.31
N LYS A 112 -15.50 5.56 -17.35
CA LYS A 112 -16.33 4.37 -17.62
C LYS A 112 -17.68 4.74 -18.21
N ASN A 113 -18.33 5.80 -17.70
CA ASN A 113 -19.62 6.27 -18.23
C ASN A 113 -19.50 6.85 -19.64
N MET A 114 -18.41 7.54 -19.97
CA MET A 114 -18.15 8.04 -21.33
C MET A 114 -17.87 6.90 -22.32
N SER A 115 -17.10 5.89 -21.90
CA SER A 115 -16.85 4.69 -22.71
C SER A 115 -18.14 3.93 -23.00
N LYS A 116 -19.04 3.82 -22.00
CA LYS A 116 -20.35 3.17 -22.16
C LYS A 116 -21.30 3.94 -23.09
N ARG A 117 -21.21 5.28 -23.13
CA ARG A 117 -21.97 6.11 -24.09
C ARG A 117 -21.47 5.98 -25.53
N LYS A 118 -20.15 5.84 -25.73
CA LYS A 118 -19.57 5.61 -27.07
C LYS A 118 -19.87 4.24 -27.67
N GLY A 119 -20.20 3.24 -26.84
CA GLY A 119 -20.63 1.91 -27.30
C GLY A 119 -22.09 1.79 -27.77
N ILE A 120 -22.90 2.86 -27.65
CA ILE A 120 -24.34 2.85 -28.00
C ILE A 120 -24.60 3.69 -29.29
N HIS A 121 -23.57 4.18 -29.97
CA HIS A 121 -23.73 4.82 -31.29
C HIS A 121 -22.99 4.02 -32.35
N GLY A 122 -23.52 2.83 -32.63
CA GLY A 122 -23.65 2.44 -34.02
C GLY A 122 -24.83 3.21 -34.62
N ILE A 123 -24.61 3.77 -35.80
CA ILE A 123 -25.55 4.39 -36.75
C ILE A 123 -25.51 5.93 -36.83
N ALA A 124 -25.16 6.39 -38.05
CA ALA A 124 -25.40 7.67 -38.73
C ALA A 124 -24.64 8.91 -38.19
N ALA A 125 -24.09 9.82 -39.01
CA ALA A 125 -24.02 9.96 -40.45
C ALA A 125 -22.88 10.93 -40.81
N SER A 126 -22.40 10.78 -42.04
CA SER A 126 -21.73 11.75 -42.91
C SER A 126 -21.83 13.22 -42.49
N PHE A 127 -20.71 13.97 -42.48
CA PHE A 127 -20.55 15.29 -43.12
C PHE A 127 -19.17 15.86 -42.77
N ILE A 128 -18.15 15.50 -43.56
CA ILE A 128 -16.98 16.35 -43.78
C ILE A 128 -16.78 16.44 -45.29
N LYS A 129 -17.38 17.45 -45.90
CA LYS A 129 -16.92 18.02 -47.17
C LYS A 129 -17.21 19.50 -47.19
N GLY A 130 -16.15 20.27 -47.41
CA GLY A 130 -16.21 21.60 -48.00
C GLY A 130 -16.05 22.75 -47.01
N PHE A 131 -14.82 23.18 -46.78
CA PHE A 131 -14.48 24.60 -46.83
C PHE A 131 -12.99 24.71 -47.18
N LEU A 132 -12.76 24.82 -48.50
CA LEU A 132 -11.61 25.46 -49.13
C LEU A 132 -12.21 26.67 -49.86
#